data_AF-A0A420CU98-F1
#
_entry.id   AF-A0A420CU98-F1
#
_cell.length_a   1.000
_cell.length_b   1.000
_cell.length_c   1.000
_cell.angle_alpha   90.00
_cell.angle_beta   90.00
_cell.angle_gamma   90.00
#
_symmetry.space_group_name_H-M   'P 1'
#
loop_
_entity.id
_entity.type
_entity.pdbx_description
1 polymer ?
#
loop_
_entity_poly.entity_id
_entity_poly.type
_entity_poly.pdbx_seq_one_letter_code
_entity_poly.pdbx_strand_id
1 'polypeptide(L)' 'MKKYFKQYDHVFLCFEGKNCVTTVKTYPFCTEISVWKGTDLKDDNMEEITDAEFTRAYKKALKLLINKL' A
#
# COMPACT_ATOMS: atom_id res chain seq x y z
N MET A 1 -0.92 10.48 13.10
CA MET A 1 -1.90 10.60 12.01
C MET A 1 -1.41 9.79 10.83
N LYS A 2 -2.26 8.96 10.21
CA LYS A 2 -1.88 8.14 9.06
C LYS A 2 -1.78 9.01 7.81
N LYS A 3 -0.84 8.69 6.92
CA LYS A 3 -0.73 9.30 5.58
C LYS A 3 -0.79 8.20 4.52
N TYR A 4 -1.39 8.51 3.38
CA TYR A 4 -1.65 7.52 2.34
C TYR A 4 -1.09 8.03 1.02
N PHE A 5 -0.40 7.15 0.31
CA PHE A 5 0.22 7.51 -0.96
C PHE A 5 -0.01 6.41 -2.00
N LYS A 6 0.05 6.81 -3.27
CA LYS A 6 0.15 5.96 -4.44
C LYS A 6 1.47 6.28 -5.12
N GLN A 7 2.32 5.27 -5.32
CA GLN A 7 3.62 5.43 -5.98
C GLN A 7 3.56 5.08 -7.47
N TYR A 8 2.73 4.09 -7.81
CA TYR A 8 2.43 3.66 -9.18
C TYR A 8 0.97 3.19 -9.24
N ASP A 9 0.45 2.88 -10.44
CA ASP A 9 -0.93 2.41 -10.61
C ASP A 9 -1.34 1.22 -9.75
N HIS A 10 -0.37 0.44 -9.29
CA HIS A 10 -0.59 -0.80 -8.55
C HIS A 10 0.09 -0.84 -7.18
N VAL A 11 0.66 0.27 -6.71
CA VAL A 11 1.42 0.34 -5.47
C VAL A 11 0.87 1.44 -4.56
N PHE A 12 0.33 1.02 -3.42
CA PHE A 12 -0.26 1.88 -2.41
C PHE A 12 0.49 1.77 -1.09
N LEU A 13 0.66 2.88 -0.40
CA LEU A 13 1.39 2.98 0.86
C LEU A 13 0.53 3.63 1.93
N CYS A 14 0.62 3.14 3.15
CA CYS A 14 0.07 3.76 4.34
C CYS A 14 1.18 3.91 5.38
N PHE A 15 1.49 5.15 5.74
CA PHE A 15 2.45 5.48 6.78
C PHE A 15 1.72 5.64 8.11
N GLU A 16 2.01 4.74 9.05
CA GLU A 16 1.44 4.72 10.40
C GLU A 16 2.45 5.26 11.40
N GLY A 17 2.41 6.56 11.65
CA GLY A 17 3.38 7.22 12.52
C GLY A 17 4.75 7.34 11.85
N LYS A 18 5.83 7.39 12.66
CA LYS A 18 7.18 7.64 12.12
C LYS A 18 7.81 6.39 11.48
N ASN A 19 7.53 5.18 11.99
CA ASN A 19 8.37 4.01 11.69
C ASN A 19 7.58 2.79 11.19
N CYS A 20 6.37 2.94 10.67
CA CYS A 20 5.59 1.82 10.17
C CYS A 20 4.99 2.17 8.81
N VAL A 21 5.23 1.34 7.82
CA VAL A 21 4.67 1.51 6.47
C VAL A 21 4.02 0.22 6.02
N THR A 22 2.73 0.28 5.72
CA THR A 22 2.02 -0.79 5.04
C THR A 22 2.06 -0.53 3.54
N THR A 23 2.47 -1.53 2.78
CA THR A 23 2.52 -1.49 1.32
C THR A 23 1.52 -2.50 0.76
N VAL A 24 0.80 -2.10 -0.29
CA VAL A 24 -0.12 -2.96 -1.03
C VAL A 24 0.29 -2.91 -2.50
N LYS A 25 0.69 -4.06 -3.03
CA LYS A 25 1.12 -4.20 -4.42
C LYS A 25 0.20 -5.18 -5.14
N THR A 26 -0.36 -4.77 -6.28
CA THR A 26 -1.32 -5.60 -7.04
C THR A 26 -0.95 -5.65 -8.52
N TYR A 27 0.00 -6.52 -8.87
CA TYR A 27 0.40 -6.82 -10.25
C TYR A 27 -0.38 -8.00 -10.84
N PRO A 28 -0.41 -8.16 -12.17
CA PRO A 28 -1.05 -9.32 -12.82
C PRO A 28 -0.50 -10.68 -12.35
N PHE A 29 0.79 -10.74 -12.06
CA PHE A 29 1.49 -11.97 -11.64
C PHE A 29 1.68 -12.07 -10.13
N CYS A 30 1.53 -10.98 -9.37
CA CYS A 30 1.83 -10.95 -7.94
C CYS A 30 0.88 -10.01 -7.19
N THR A 31 0.36 -10.46 -6.05
CA THR A 31 -0.35 -9.61 -5.09
C THR A 31 0.34 -9.75 -3.75
N GLU A 32 0.65 -8.62 -3.10
CA GLU A 32 1.43 -8.59 -1.87
C GLU A 32 0.89 -7.51 -0.94
N ILE A 33 0.80 -7.83 0.35
CA ILE A 33 0.57 -6.88 1.43
C ILE A 33 1.71 -7.07 2.43
N SER A 34 2.52 -6.03 2.63
CA SER A 34 3.71 -6.10 3.48
C SER A 34 3.78 -4.92 4.44
N VAL A 35 4.20 -5.19 5.67
CA VAL A 35 4.37 -4.17 6.73
C VAL A 35 5.85 -4.06 7.07
N TRP A 36 6.38 -2.87 6.91
CA TRP A 36 7.80 -2.56 7.09
C TRP A 36 7.98 -1.62 8.28
N LYS A 37 9.07 -1.82 9.03
CA LYS A 37 9.52 -0.85 10.03
C LYS A 37 10.70 -0.05 9.47
N GLY A 38 10.47 1.23 9.17
CA GLY A 38 11.50 2.13 8.62
C GLY A 38 10.91 3.43 8.08
N THR A 39 11.71 4.50 8.08
CA THR A 39 11.32 5.89 7.72
C THR A 39 11.67 6.29 6.28
N ASP A 40 12.50 5.50 5.58
CA ASP A 40 13.27 6.01 4.44
C ASP A 40 12.69 5.61 3.07
N LEU A 41 11.36 5.54 2.97
CA LEU A 41 10.68 5.49 1.68
C LEU A 41 10.53 6.92 1.16
N LYS A 42 11.62 7.48 0.63
CA LYS A 42 11.60 8.71 -0.17
C LYS A 42 11.63 8.29 -1.64
N ASP A 43 10.49 8.37 -2.31
CA ASP A 43 10.43 8.21 -3.75
C ASP A 43 9.76 9.46 -4.35
N ASP A 44 10.33 9.95 -5.45
CA ASP A 44 9.90 11.19 -6.10
C ASP A 44 8.52 11.04 -6.78
N ASN A 45 7.99 9.82 -6.89
CA ASN A 45 6.73 9.52 -7.58
C ASN A 45 5.54 9.22 -6.64
N MET A 46 5.56 9.70 -5.39
CA MET A 46 4.44 9.50 -4.46
C MET A 46 3.37 10.59 -4.59
N GLU A 47 2.17 10.18 -5.02
CA GLU A 47 0.96 11.00 -5.01
C GLU A 47 0.17 10.76 -3.70
N GLU A 48 -0.20 11.82 -2.99
CA GLU A 48 -1.03 11.70 -1.78
C GLU A 48 -2.47 11.32 -2.17
N ILE A 49 -3.03 10.34 -1.47
CA ILE A 49 -4.38 9.80 -1.72
C ILE A 49 -5.21 9.80 -0.45
N THR A 50 -6.49 9.48 -0.60
CA THR A 50 -7.40 9.33 0.54
C THR A 50 -7.28 7.96 1.23
N ASP A 51 -7.66 7.90 2.50
CA ASP A 51 -7.84 6.63 3.23
C ASP A 51 -8.82 5.68 2.52
N ALA A 52 -9.86 6.24 1.89
CA ALA A 52 -10.87 5.47 1.17
C ALA A 52 -10.28 4.74 -0.05
N GLU A 53 -9.37 5.40 -0.78
CA GLU A 53 -8.66 4.82 -1.92
C GLU A 53 -7.70 3.72 -1.48
N PHE A 54 -6.90 3.98 -0.43
CA PHE A 54 -6.02 2.96 0.14
C PHE A 54 -6.83 1.74 0.62
N THR A 55 -7.92 1.97 1.36
CA THR A 55 -8.78 0.89 1.89
C THR A 55 -9.40 0.05 0.77
N ARG A 56 -9.78 0.69 -0.36
CA ARG A 56 -10.29 -0.03 -1.53
C ARG A 56 -9.21 -0.93 -2.14
N ALA A 57 -7.98 -0.42 -2.30
CA ALA A 57 -6.86 -1.21 -2.81
C ALA A 57 -6.52 -2.37 -1.88
N TYR A 58 -6.48 -2.13 -0.57
CA TYR A 58 -6.21 -3.14 0.46
C TYR A 58 -7.24 -4.26 0.44
N LYS A 59 -8.55 -3.94 0.43
CA LYS A 59 -9.63 -4.93 0.34
C LYS A 59 -9.57 -5.74 -0.96
N LYS A 60 -9.24 -5.10 -2.09
CA LYS A 60 -9.04 -5.78 -3.37
C LYS A 60 -7.88 -6.78 -3.31
N ALA A 61 -6.74 -6.36 -2.75
CA ALA A 61 -5.57 -7.23 -2.59
C ALA A 61 -5.86 -8.42 -1.67
N LEU A 62 -6.54 -8.20 -0.53
CA LEU A 62 -6.98 -9.28 0.36
C LEU A 62 -7.87 -10.31 -0.35
N LYS A 63 -8.85 -9.85 -1.13
CA LYS A 63 -9.73 -10.75 -1.90
C LYS A 63 -8.94 -11.61 -2.90
N LEU A 64 -7.95 -11.02 -3.57
CA LEU A 64 -7.09 -11.73 -4.51
C LEU A 64 -6.18 -12.76 -3.81
N LEU A 65 -5.68 -12.44 -2.62
CA LEU A 65 -4.86 -13.36 -1.82
C LEU A 65 -5.68 -14.54 -1.29
N ILE A 66 -6.87 -14.27 -0.75
CA ILE A 66 -7.76 -15.31 -0.23
C ILE A 66 -8.24 -16.24 -1.34
N ASN A 67 -8.59 -15.72 -2.52
CA ASN A 67 -9.02 -16.54 -3.65
C ASN A 67 -7.91 -17.41 -4.28
N LYS A 68 -6.65 -17.20 -3.88
CA LYS A 68 -5.50 -18.02 -4.30
C LYS A 68 -5.13 -19.10 -3.28
N LEU A 69 -5.79 -19.12 -2.11
CA LEU A 69 -5.69 -20.18 -1.08
C LEU A 69 -6.76 -21.24 -1.32
#